data_AF-A0A4Q2V602-F1
#
_entry.id   AF-A0A4Q2V602-F1
#
_cell.length_a   1.000
_cell.length_b   1.000
_cell.length_c   1.000
_cell.angle_alpha   90.00
_cell.angle_beta   90.00
_cell.angle_gamma   90.00
#
_symmetry.space_group_name_H-M   'P 1'
#
loop_
_entity.id
_entity.type
_entity.pdbx_description
1 polymer ?
#
loop_
_entity_poly.entity_id
_entity_poly.type
_entity_poly.pdbx_seq_one_letter_code
_entity_poly.pdbx_strand_id
1 'polypeptide(L)'
;MKAIRDNGRKVARFIPDRIGRMVVAYIAWLLPTERVLRQECQLNEPHGEQLEYMWRDGSSSVWETDRLSKKLARVMQAGTGVRLGVGRYRAIAIEMGRRIRGLVIRQLEGKMDDEDEDENVEIDPITGEPVDCGGSWNIVWDLQSTHGTRIARQHYAVHIGFPGKLQPEMIATFKEISKLWHQFLESAEEGKEKKVPKRKQGSQKTDKQQQQQEQQQSTNSPAQMTTSSKRRKTTQEEELAQKKKEMSEKKKKKLEDEMADGLRKLLGPKATWRSDKQAESMRSIMALKADQTAINVLPTGAGKSILFMLPAVMEDTGTSIVVVPFVALMDDLVTRATDMGVDCIRYRSSMNSGREGMPRAARLIVVSADIVSSAEFSGYVDGLSCTGLLQRIFVDECHTVIMDIGYRAKLGELVGLRRFGCPLVLLTATLPVVLEDWFRGEMLAKSAIMVRDRTVKLNCRYEVQQVKPGRDAVEDRTVEVIKQLDQDMTGRQKGVIYCRSKSQCEAIADEIGCGFHHSGMSEQDRYEVRTA
;
A
#
# COMPACT_ATOMS: atom_id res chain seq x y z
N MET A 1 11.04 -32.57 14.70
CA MET A 1 9.88 -32.29 13.82
C MET A 1 10.42 -31.86 12.46
N LYS A 2 10.28 -32.71 11.42
CA LYS A 2 10.84 -32.49 10.08
C LYS A 2 10.20 -31.27 9.42
N ALA A 3 11.03 -30.33 8.97
CA ALA A 3 10.61 -29.22 8.14
C ALA A 3 9.88 -29.73 6.88
N ILE A 4 8.74 -29.14 6.58
CA ILE A 4 8.04 -29.26 5.30
C ILE A 4 8.97 -28.65 4.23
N ARG A 5 9.88 -29.47 3.70
CA ARG A 5 10.70 -29.18 2.52
C ARG A 5 9.95 -29.65 1.28
N ASP A 6 9.99 -28.80 0.25
CA ASP A 6 9.85 -29.13 -1.17
C ASP A 6 8.50 -29.55 -1.76
N ASN A 7 7.42 -28.79 -1.52
CA ASN A 7 6.42 -28.62 -2.58
C ASN A 7 6.85 -27.47 -3.50
N GLY A 8 7.67 -27.81 -4.51
CA GLY A 8 8.11 -26.89 -5.55
C GLY A 8 6.92 -26.20 -6.23
N ARG A 9 6.90 -24.87 -6.22
CA ARG A 9 5.87 -24.06 -6.91
C ARG A 9 6.00 -24.29 -8.41
N LYS A 10 4.97 -24.85 -9.04
CA LYS A 10 4.94 -25.05 -10.50
C LYS A 10 4.48 -23.76 -11.17
N VAL A 11 5.42 -23.03 -11.78
CA VAL A 11 5.13 -21.86 -12.61
C VAL A 11 5.10 -22.31 -14.06
N ALA A 12 3.94 -22.26 -14.71
CA ALA A 12 3.83 -22.57 -16.12
C ALA A 12 4.26 -21.35 -16.96
N ARG A 13 5.11 -21.58 -17.97
CA ARG A 13 5.47 -20.60 -19.00
C ARG A 13 5.17 -21.22 -20.35
N PHE A 14 4.45 -20.50 -21.19
CA PHE A 14 4.10 -20.98 -22.52
C PHE A 14 5.05 -20.33 -23.52
N ILE A 15 5.53 -21.14 -24.46
CA ILE A 15 6.27 -20.66 -25.63
C ILE A 15 5.29 -20.22 -26.73
N PRO A 16 5.70 -19.36 -27.68
CA PRO A 16 4.87 -18.99 -28.83
C PRO A 16 4.39 -20.24 -29.58
N ASP A 17 3.14 -20.21 -30.08
CA ASP A 17 2.47 -21.40 -30.64
C ASP A 17 3.30 -22.08 -31.75
N ARG A 18 3.92 -21.27 -32.62
CA ARG A 18 4.79 -21.76 -33.71
C ARG A 18 6.00 -22.53 -33.18
N ILE A 19 6.67 -22.01 -32.16
CA ILE A 19 7.80 -22.67 -31.49
C ILE A 19 7.31 -23.91 -30.75
N GLY A 20 6.15 -23.83 -30.09
CA GLY A 20 5.50 -24.95 -29.42
C GLY A 20 5.28 -26.13 -30.34
N ARG A 21 4.68 -25.92 -31.51
CA ARG A 21 4.46 -26.98 -32.51
C ARG A 21 5.78 -27.59 -33.00
N MET A 22 6.81 -26.77 -33.22
CA MET A 22 8.15 -27.27 -33.59
C MET A 22 8.76 -28.13 -32.50
N VAL A 23 8.67 -27.72 -31.23
CA VAL A 23 9.18 -28.48 -30.09
C VAL A 23 8.43 -29.80 -29.94
N VAL A 24 7.10 -29.80 -30.08
CA VAL A 24 6.30 -31.02 -30.04
C VAL A 24 6.70 -31.98 -31.16
N ALA A 25 6.86 -31.49 -32.40
CA ALA A 25 7.31 -32.32 -33.52
C ALA A 25 8.73 -32.88 -33.30
N TYR A 26 9.64 -32.06 -32.75
CA TYR A 26 11.00 -32.48 -32.39
C TYR A 26 11.00 -33.60 -31.35
N ILE A 27 10.23 -33.44 -30.26
CA ILE A 27 10.18 -34.40 -29.16
C ILE A 27 9.43 -35.67 -29.56
N ALA A 28 8.29 -35.55 -30.24
CA ALA A 28 7.43 -36.68 -30.55
C ALA A 28 7.93 -37.49 -31.74
N TRP A 29 8.54 -36.85 -32.74
CA TRP A 29 8.88 -37.50 -34.00
C TRP A 29 10.38 -37.55 -34.24
N LEU A 30 11.11 -36.45 -34.05
CA LEU A 30 12.53 -36.40 -34.40
C LEU A 30 13.40 -37.20 -33.40
N LEU A 31 13.22 -37.00 -32.10
CA LEU A 31 14.01 -37.70 -31.08
C LEU A 31 13.82 -39.22 -31.11
N PRO A 32 12.60 -39.79 -31.22
CA PRO A 32 12.43 -41.24 -31.35
C PRO A 32 13.01 -41.78 -32.65
N THR A 33 12.83 -41.07 -33.76
CA THR A 33 13.38 -41.48 -35.07
C THR A 33 14.91 -41.48 -35.06
N GLU A 34 15.53 -40.45 -34.46
CA GLU A 34 16.97 -40.39 -34.28
C GLU A 34 17.47 -41.56 -33.43
N ARG A 35 16.78 -41.88 -32.32
CA ARG A 35 17.14 -43.02 -31.46
C ARG A 35 17.10 -44.34 -32.22
N VAL A 36 16.04 -44.58 -33.00
CA VAL A 36 15.89 -45.78 -33.83
C VAL A 36 17.00 -45.85 -34.89
N LEU A 37 17.23 -44.76 -35.63
CA LEU A 37 18.29 -44.71 -36.65
C LEU A 37 19.68 -44.92 -36.05
N ARG A 38 19.96 -44.40 -34.86
CA ARG A 38 21.25 -44.62 -34.18
C ARG A 38 21.44 -46.07 -33.75
N GLN A 39 20.38 -46.74 -33.29
CA GLN A 39 20.41 -48.17 -32.94
C GLN A 39 20.62 -49.04 -34.18
N GLU A 40 19.85 -48.81 -35.24
CA GLU A 40 19.93 -49.59 -36.49
C GLU A 40 21.25 -49.38 -37.23
N CYS A 41 21.74 -48.13 -37.28
CA CYS A 41 22.99 -47.78 -37.96
C CYS A 41 24.24 -47.85 -37.08
N GLN A 42 24.13 -48.29 -35.82
CA GLN A 42 25.24 -48.45 -34.86
C GLN A 42 26.09 -47.18 -34.71
N LEU A 43 25.44 -46.01 -34.68
CA LEU A 43 26.13 -44.72 -34.61
C LEU A 43 26.57 -44.41 -33.17
N ASN A 44 27.76 -43.81 -33.02
CA ASN A 44 28.28 -43.37 -31.73
C ASN A 44 27.35 -42.36 -31.04
N GLU A 45 27.30 -42.41 -29.70
CA GLU A 45 26.53 -41.46 -28.91
C GLU A 45 27.05 -40.02 -29.11
N PRO A 46 26.15 -39.01 -29.12
CA PRO A 46 26.57 -37.62 -29.19
C PRO A 46 27.40 -37.25 -27.96
N HIS A 47 28.41 -36.39 -28.16
CA HIS A 47 29.21 -35.90 -27.04
C HIS A 47 28.34 -35.19 -26.00
N GLY A 48 28.75 -35.27 -24.73
CA GLY A 48 27.98 -34.74 -23.59
C GLY A 48 27.55 -33.27 -23.74
N GLU A 49 28.35 -32.44 -24.41
CA GLU A 49 28.03 -31.03 -24.68
C GLU A 49 26.89 -30.84 -25.71
N GLN A 50 26.73 -31.74 -26.68
CA GLN A 50 25.62 -31.70 -27.65
C GLN A 50 24.30 -32.10 -26.96
N LEU A 51 24.37 -33.08 -26.08
CA LEU A 51 23.24 -33.55 -25.26
C LEU A 51 22.80 -32.53 -24.20
N GLU A 52 23.54 -31.44 -23.98
CA GLU A 52 23.17 -30.37 -23.05
C GLU A 52 22.21 -29.35 -23.66
N TYR A 53 22.15 -29.25 -24.99
CA TYR A 53 21.24 -28.35 -25.72
C TYR A 53 20.06 -29.09 -26.35
N MET A 54 20.11 -30.42 -26.39
CA MET A 54 18.98 -31.27 -26.76
C MET A 54 18.04 -31.45 -25.58
N TRP A 55 16.73 -31.42 -25.83
CA TRP A 55 15.72 -31.73 -24.82
C TRP A 55 15.88 -33.20 -24.40
N ARG A 56 16.45 -33.42 -23.21
CA ARG A 56 16.60 -34.77 -22.65
C ARG A 56 15.25 -35.33 -22.22
N ASP A 57 15.18 -36.66 -22.19
CA ASP A 57 14.02 -37.45 -21.80
C ASP A 57 13.39 -36.95 -20.48
N GLY A 58 12.08 -37.15 -20.33
CA GLY A 58 11.30 -36.72 -19.15
C GLY A 58 11.72 -37.38 -17.83
N SER A 59 12.61 -38.38 -17.89
CA SER A 59 13.25 -39.04 -16.74
C SER A 59 14.54 -38.35 -16.26
N SER A 60 15.02 -37.30 -16.95
CA SER A 60 16.24 -36.59 -16.58
C SER A 60 16.06 -35.75 -15.31
N SER A 61 17.06 -35.77 -14.43
CA SER A 61 17.07 -34.95 -13.21
C SER A 61 17.04 -33.46 -13.56
N VAL A 62 16.17 -32.70 -12.89
CA VAL A 62 16.07 -31.24 -13.01
C VAL A 62 17.44 -30.59 -12.78
N TRP A 63 17.84 -29.63 -13.62
CA TRP A 63 19.08 -28.90 -13.41
C TRP A 63 19.04 -28.11 -12.11
N GLU A 64 20.06 -28.30 -11.28
CA GLU A 64 20.26 -27.45 -10.11
C GLU A 64 20.53 -25.99 -10.51
N THR A 65 20.22 -25.07 -9.61
CA THR A 65 20.32 -23.62 -9.87
C THR A 65 21.75 -23.19 -10.23
N ASP A 66 22.77 -23.81 -9.63
CA ASP A 66 24.17 -23.53 -9.95
C ASP A 66 24.53 -23.93 -11.39
N ARG A 67 24.10 -25.12 -11.82
CA ARG A 67 24.30 -25.60 -13.19
C ARG A 67 23.59 -24.71 -14.21
N LEU A 68 22.32 -24.36 -13.95
CA LEU A 68 21.54 -23.46 -14.81
C LEU A 68 22.19 -22.06 -14.89
N SER A 69 22.67 -21.51 -13.77
CA SER A 69 23.31 -20.20 -13.72
C SER A 69 24.60 -20.15 -14.53
N LYS A 70 25.43 -21.20 -14.46
CA LYS A 70 26.67 -21.31 -15.24
C LYS A 70 26.38 -21.37 -16.74
N LYS A 71 25.39 -22.16 -17.17
CA LYS A 71 25.02 -22.27 -18.59
C LYS A 71 24.38 -21.00 -19.12
N LEU A 72 23.44 -20.40 -18.38
CA LEU A 72 22.83 -19.13 -18.74
C LEU A 72 23.88 -18.03 -18.92
N ALA A 73 24.84 -17.94 -17.99
CA ALA A 73 25.92 -16.98 -18.07
C ALA A 73 26.80 -17.17 -19.32
N ARG A 74 27.10 -18.43 -19.70
CA ARG A 74 27.89 -18.76 -20.90
C ARG A 74 27.16 -18.35 -22.18
N VAL A 75 25.88 -18.71 -22.31
CA VAL A 75 25.07 -18.40 -23.51
C VAL A 75 24.85 -16.91 -23.65
N MET A 76 24.48 -16.21 -22.58
CA MET A 76 24.28 -14.76 -22.60
C MET A 76 25.58 -14.02 -22.92
N GLN A 77 26.72 -14.48 -22.39
CA GLN A 77 28.02 -13.90 -22.70
C GLN A 77 28.39 -14.11 -24.17
N ALA A 78 28.10 -15.27 -24.75
CA ALA A 78 28.38 -15.55 -26.16
C ALA A 78 27.47 -14.74 -27.11
N GLY A 79 26.17 -14.61 -26.81
CA GLY A 79 25.22 -13.92 -27.68
C GLY A 79 25.17 -12.39 -27.52
N THR A 80 25.35 -11.89 -26.30
CA THR A 80 25.16 -10.46 -25.97
C THR A 80 26.42 -9.78 -25.42
N GLY A 81 27.52 -10.52 -25.20
CA GLY A 81 28.72 -10.03 -24.53
C GLY A 81 28.59 -9.87 -23.00
N VAL A 82 27.38 -10.01 -22.45
CA VAL A 82 27.10 -9.79 -21.03
C VAL A 82 27.02 -11.11 -20.27
N ARG A 83 27.88 -11.27 -19.25
CA ARG A 83 27.82 -12.42 -18.36
C ARG A 83 26.68 -12.29 -17.34
N LEU A 84 25.65 -13.10 -17.54
CA LEU A 84 24.40 -13.01 -16.78
C LEU A 84 23.96 -14.38 -16.26
N GLY A 85 24.12 -14.60 -14.96
CA GLY A 85 23.59 -15.79 -14.27
C GLY A 85 22.12 -15.63 -13.85
N VAL A 86 21.55 -16.69 -13.27
CA VAL A 86 20.11 -16.77 -12.91
C VAL A 86 19.67 -15.63 -11.98
N GLY A 87 20.50 -15.22 -11.02
CA GLY A 87 20.17 -14.13 -10.10
C GLY A 87 20.02 -12.76 -10.78
N ARG A 88 20.92 -12.43 -11.72
CA ARG A 88 20.86 -11.16 -12.47
C ARG A 88 19.73 -11.20 -13.51
N TYR A 89 19.53 -12.34 -14.16
CA TYR A 89 18.38 -12.58 -15.04
C TYR A 89 17.05 -12.31 -14.32
N ARG A 90 16.93 -12.81 -13.08
CA ARG A 90 15.74 -12.61 -12.26
C ARG A 90 15.44 -11.12 -12.03
N ALA A 91 16.45 -10.33 -11.69
CA ALA A 91 16.29 -8.89 -11.48
C ALA A 91 15.82 -8.17 -12.76
N ILE A 92 16.36 -8.56 -13.92
CA ILE A 92 15.95 -8.01 -15.22
C ILE A 92 14.51 -8.42 -15.55
N ALA A 93 14.16 -9.69 -15.36
CA ALA A 93 12.80 -10.20 -15.60
C ALA A 93 11.76 -9.49 -14.72
N ILE A 94 12.10 -9.19 -13.46
CA ILE A 94 11.25 -8.41 -12.56
C ILE A 94 11.00 -7.01 -13.11
N GLU A 95 12.06 -6.31 -13.53
CA GLU A 95 11.93 -4.93 -14.00
C GLU A 95 11.22 -4.84 -15.37
N MET A 96 11.50 -5.79 -16.27
CA MET A 96 10.73 -5.94 -17.51
C MET A 96 9.25 -6.20 -17.23
N GLY A 97 8.93 -7.05 -16.25
CA GLY A 97 7.55 -7.39 -15.89
C GLY A 97 6.75 -6.18 -15.39
N ARG A 98 7.39 -5.24 -14.68
CA ARG A 98 6.78 -3.96 -14.28
C ARG A 98 6.48 -3.06 -15.46
N ARG A 99 7.42 -2.98 -16.41
CA ARG A 99 7.30 -2.13 -17.60
C ARG A 99 6.20 -2.62 -18.54
N ILE A 100 6.10 -3.93 -18.73
CA ILE A 100 5.04 -4.55 -19.54
C ILE A 100 3.68 -4.37 -18.87
N ARG A 101 3.56 -4.62 -17.55
CA ARG A 101 2.30 -4.37 -16.81
C ARG A 101 1.84 -2.92 -16.96
N GLY A 102 2.74 -1.95 -16.81
CA GLY A 102 2.42 -0.52 -16.97
C GLY A 102 2.10 -0.07 -18.40
N LEU A 103 2.40 -0.90 -19.42
CA LEU A 103 2.02 -0.66 -20.82
C LEU A 103 0.69 -1.33 -21.18
N VAL A 104 0.45 -2.55 -20.69
CA VAL A 104 -0.79 -3.31 -20.90
C VAL A 104 -1.98 -2.63 -20.21
N ILE A 105 -1.82 -2.15 -18.97
CA ILE A 105 -2.86 -1.36 -18.26
C ILE A 105 -3.23 -0.11 -19.07
N ARG A 106 -2.23 0.58 -19.64
CA ARG A 106 -2.44 1.76 -20.50
C ARG A 106 -3.12 1.45 -21.83
N GLN A 107 -2.93 0.25 -22.38
CA GLN A 107 -3.59 -0.19 -23.62
C GLN A 107 -5.04 -0.65 -23.39
N LEU A 108 -5.36 -1.14 -22.20
CA LEU A 108 -6.72 -1.52 -21.79
C LEU A 108 -7.55 -0.28 -21.41
N GLU A 109 -6.99 0.63 -20.61
CA GLU A 109 -7.65 1.92 -20.28
C GLU A 109 -7.88 2.79 -21.52
N GLY A 110 -7.02 2.71 -22.54
CA GLY A 110 -7.18 3.45 -23.80
C GLY A 110 -8.18 2.84 -24.79
N LYS A 111 -8.81 1.70 -24.47
CA LYS A 111 -9.84 1.04 -25.30
C LYS A 111 -11.24 1.06 -24.68
N MET A 112 -11.42 1.68 -23.51
CA MET A 112 -12.72 1.77 -22.81
C MET A 112 -13.44 3.13 -23.03
N ASP A 113 -13.08 3.89 -24.07
CA ASP A 113 -13.73 5.18 -24.38
C ASP A 113 -14.75 5.11 -25.53
N ASP A 114 -15.00 3.94 -26.14
CA ASP A 114 -16.04 3.79 -27.14
C ASP A 114 -16.63 2.36 -27.05
N GLU A 115 -17.95 2.28 -26.84
CA GLU A 115 -18.87 1.12 -26.88
C GLU A 115 -19.50 0.74 -25.53
N ASP A 116 -20.72 1.27 -25.35
CA ASP A 116 -21.92 0.81 -24.65
C ASP A 116 -21.79 -0.16 -23.45
N GLU A 117 -22.35 0.30 -22.33
CA GLU A 117 -22.66 -0.46 -21.12
C GLU A 117 -23.47 -1.72 -21.44
N ASP A 118 -22.82 -2.89 -21.45
CA ASP A 118 -23.42 -4.19 -21.15
C ASP A 118 -22.31 -5.18 -20.75
N GLU A 119 -21.74 -5.00 -19.56
CA GLU A 119 -20.92 -6.06 -18.93
C GLU A 119 -21.86 -7.16 -18.44
N ASN A 120 -21.94 -8.24 -19.22
CA ASN A 120 -22.46 -9.54 -18.76
C ASN A 120 -21.63 -10.01 -17.56
N VAL A 121 -22.14 -9.74 -16.36
CA VAL A 121 -21.68 -10.35 -15.12
C VAL A 121 -22.09 -11.82 -15.16
N GLU A 122 -21.14 -12.73 -15.40
CA GLU A 122 -21.40 -14.17 -15.20
C GLU A 122 -21.59 -14.43 -13.70
N ILE A 123 -22.83 -14.77 -13.35
CA ILE A 123 -23.24 -15.16 -12.00
C ILE A 123 -22.91 -16.64 -11.82
N ASP A 124 -22.21 -16.98 -10.74
CA ASP A 124 -21.94 -18.37 -10.35
C ASP A 124 -23.29 -19.14 -10.18
N PRO A 125 -23.55 -20.20 -10.95
CA PRO A 125 -24.84 -20.90 -10.92
C PRO A 125 -25.10 -21.69 -9.63
N ILE A 126 -24.12 -21.79 -8.73
CA ILE A 126 -24.25 -22.46 -7.43
C ILE A 126 -24.43 -21.43 -6.30
N THR A 127 -23.78 -20.28 -6.37
CA THR A 127 -23.74 -19.31 -5.26
C THR A 127 -24.52 -18.01 -5.52
N GLY A 128 -24.81 -17.68 -6.78
CA GLY A 128 -25.60 -16.50 -7.13
C GLY A 128 -24.88 -15.15 -6.97
N GLU A 129 -23.58 -15.15 -6.68
CA GLU A 129 -22.79 -13.92 -6.49
C GLU A 129 -22.03 -13.51 -7.77
N PRO A 130 -21.81 -12.19 -7.98
CA PRO A 130 -21.03 -11.68 -9.09
C PRO A 130 -19.53 -11.94 -8.88
N VAL A 131 -18.88 -12.63 -9.83
CA VAL A 131 -17.44 -12.95 -9.75
C VAL A 131 -16.61 -11.80 -10.31
N ASP A 132 -15.84 -11.13 -9.45
CA ASP A 132 -14.86 -10.10 -9.85
C ASP A 132 -13.57 -10.76 -10.39
N CYS A 133 -13.34 -10.66 -11.70
CA CYS A 133 -12.26 -11.34 -12.43
C CYS A 133 -10.85 -10.72 -12.21
N GLY A 134 -10.71 -9.63 -11.44
CA GLY A 134 -9.44 -8.90 -11.29
C GLY A 134 -8.34 -9.56 -10.44
N GLY A 135 -8.67 -10.58 -9.63
CA GLY A 135 -7.72 -11.11 -8.62
C GLY A 135 -6.73 -12.16 -9.14
N SER A 136 -7.12 -13.00 -10.09
CA SER A 136 -6.30 -14.14 -10.56
C SER A 136 -5.09 -13.68 -11.39
N TRP A 137 -5.28 -12.70 -12.25
CA TRP A 137 -4.28 -12.22 -13.21
C TRP A 137 -3.01 -11.67 -12.55
N ASN A 138 -3.17 -10.92 -11.46
CA ASN A 138 -2.05 -10.28 -10.77
C ASN A 138 -1.12 -11.30 -10.11
N ILE A 139 -1.68 -12.36 -9.52
CA ILE A 139 -0.92 -13.46 -8.91
C ILE A 139 -0.10 -14.20 -9.96
N VAL A 140 -0.74 -14.54 -11.07
CA VAL A 140 -0.13 -15.30 -12.18
C VAL A 140 0.98 -14.47 -12.84
N TRP A 141 0.78 -13.16 -13.00
CA TRP A 141 1.78 -12.23 -13.52
C TRP A 141 3.03 -12.14 -12.64
N ASP A 142 2.85 -12.03 -11.33
CA ASP A 142 3.96 -11.98 -10.37
C ASP A 142 4.74 -13.30 -10.37
N LEU A 143 4.03 -14.44 -10.43
CA LEU A 143 4.65 -15.75 -10.52
C LEU A 143 5.48 -15.92 -11.81
N GLN A 144 4.97 -15.49 -12.97
CA GLN A 144 5.73 -15.52 -14.24
C GLN A 144 6.89 -14.51 -14.27
N SER A 145 6.80 -13.41 -13.54
CA SER A 145 7.90 -12.44 -13.39
C SER A 145 8.95 -12.88 -12.38
N THR A 146 8.90 -14.14 -11.89
CA THR A 146 9.80 -14.70 -10.86
C THR A 146 9.78 -13.96 -9.52
N HIS A 147 8.71 -13.22 -9.21
CA HIS A 147 8.57 -12.57 -7.93
C HIS A 147 8.46 -13.62 -6.81
N GLY A 148 9.29 -13.50 -5.77
CA GLY A 148 9.07 -14.22 -4.53
C GLY A 148 7.85 -13.60 -3.84
N THR A 149 6.79 -14.37 -3.64
CA THR A 149 5.51 -13.86 -3.12
C THR A 149 5.61 -13.53 -1.63
N ARG A 150 6.12 -12.34 -1.30
CA ARG A 150 5.77 -11.63 -0.05
C ARG A 150 4.51 -10.80 -0.27
N ILE A 151 4.44 -10.07 -1.38
CA ILE A 151 3.30 -9.23 -1.79
C ILE A 151 2.08 -10.08 -2.18
N ALA A 152 2.25 -11.14 -2.98
CA ALA A 152 1.12 -12.01 -3.36
C ALA A 152 0.61 -12.94 -2.22
N ARG A 153 1.26 -12.97 -1.05
CA ARG A 153 0.72 -13.59 0.17
C ARG A 153 -0.19 -12.64 0.96
N GLN A 154 -0.13 -11.35 0.66
CA GLN A 154 -0.75 -10.27 1.45
C GLN A 154 -1.99 -9.69 0.80
N HIS A 155 -2.05 -9.67 -0.54
CA HIS A 155 -3.20 -9.15 -1.28
C HIS A 155 -4.25 -10.20 -1.65
N TYR A 156 -3.89 -11.47 -1.62
CA TYR A 156 -4.81 -12.55 -1.95
C TYR A 156 -4.85 -13.45 -0.73
N ALA A 157 -5.99 -13.41 -0.03
CA ALA A 157 -6.37 -14.48 0.87
C ALA A 157 -6.01 -15.79 0.16
N VAL A 158 -5.23 -16.63 0.83
CA VAL A 158 -4.87 -17.95 0.33
C VAL A 158 -6.18 -18.61 -0.08
N HIS A 159 -6.50 -18.62 -1.38
CA HIS A 159 -7.58 -19.44 -1.87
C HIS A 159 -7.19 -20.84 -1.45
N ILE A 160 -7.99 -21.42 -0.55
CA ILE A 160 -7.84 -22.75 0.04
C ILE A 160 -7.79 -23.85 -1.06
N GLY A 161 -8.00 -23.49 -2.33
CA GLY A 161 -7.86 -24.32 -3.53
C GLY A 161 -6.46 -24.35 -4.18
N PHE A 162 -5.34 -24.31 -3.44
CA PHE A 162 -4.00 -24.57 -4.01
C PHE A 162 -3.45 -25.98 -3.68
N PRO A 163 -4.07 -27.09 -4.12
CA PRO A 163 -3.54 -28.43 -3.88
C PRO A 163 -2.49 -28.80 -4.94
N GLY A 164 -1.27 -28.23 -4.91
CA GLY A 164 -0.09 -28.75 -5.63
C GLY A 164 -0.18 -29.05 -7.15
N LYS A 165 -1.28 -28.71 -7.81
CA LYS A 165 -1.63 -29.02 -9.21
C LYS A 165 -2.05 -27.73 -9.92
N LEU A 166 -1.66 -27.61 -11.20
CA LEU A 166 -2.07 -26.52 -12.07
C LEU A 166 -3.52 -26.77 -12.50
N GLN A 167 -4.46 -25.93 -12.03
CA GLN A 167 -5.86 -25.99 -12.46
C GLN A 167 -6.02 -25.45 -13.89
N PRO A 168 -6.99 -25.94 -14.69
CA PRO A 168 -7.20 -25.52 -16.08
C PRO A 168 -7.37 -24.01 -16.26
N GLU A 169 -8.08 -23.35 -15.34
CA GLU A 169 -8.33 -21.91 -15.39
C GLU A 169 -7.01 -21.13 -15.20
N MET A 170 -6.18 -21.55 -14.23
CA MET A 170 -4.86 -20.95 -14.04
C MET A 170 -3.93 -21.18 -15.23
N ILE A 171 -4.01 -22.35 -15.87
CA ILE A 171 -3.26 -22.67 -17.09
C ILE A 171 -3.64 -21.70 -18.22
N ALA A 172 -4.94 -21.40 -18.37
CA ALA A 172 -5.41 -20.41 -19.33
C ALA A 172 -4.85 -19.01 -19.04
N THR A 173 -4.89 -18.56 -17.78
CA THR A 173 -4.30 -17.28 -17.38
C THR A 173 -2.78 -17.24 -17.58
N PHE A 174 -2.06 -18.31 -17.22
CA PHE A 174 -0.61 -18.41 -17.49
C PHE A 174 -0.30 -18.36 -18.99
N LYS A 175 -1.14 -18.97 -19.83
CA LYS A 175 -1.00 -18.95 -21.28
C LYS A 175 -1.19 -17.54 -21.83
N GLU A 176 -2.19 -16.82 -21.34
CA GLU A 176 -2.51 -15.48 -21.81
C GLU A 176 -1.44 -14.47 -21.42
N ILE A 177 -0.96 -14.53 -20.18
CA ILE A 177 0.15 -13.68 -19.75
C ILE A 177 1.44 -14.00 -20.53
N SER A 178 1.74 -15.29 -20.76
CA SER A 178 2.87 -15.67 -21.62
C SER A 178 2.75 -15.10 -23.04
N LYS A 179 1.54 -15.05 -23.62
CA LYS A 179 1.33 -14.41 -24.93
C LYS A 179 1.65 -12.92 -24.88
N LEU A 180 1.23 -12.20 -23.84
CA LEU A 180 1.53 -10.77 -23.68
C LEU A 180 3.04 -10.50 -23.56
N TRP A 181 3.77 -11.37 -22.86
CA TRP A 181 5.23 -11.32 -22.80
C TRP A 181 5.89 -11.48 -24.17
N HIS A 182 5.42 -12.44 -24.97
CA HIS A 182 5.96 -12.67 -26.32
C HIS A 182 5.62 -11.54 -27.28
N GLN A 183 4.38 -11.03 -27.24
CA GLN A 183 3.96 -9.87 -28.04
C GLN A 183 4.81 -8.63 -27.75
N PHE A 184 5.13 -8.38 -26.47
CA PHE A 184 6.02 -7.29 -26.10
C PHE A 184 7.41 -7.46 -26.72
N LEU A 185 7.99 -8.65 -26.66
CA LEU A 185 9.32 -8.93 -27.21
C LEU A 185 9.34 -8.83 -28.74
N GLU A 186 8.29 -9.30 -29.42
CA GLU A 186 8.13 -9.16 -30.88
C GLU A 186 7.96 -7.69 -31.29
N SER A 187 7.16 -6.91 -30.53
CA SER A 187 6.97 -5.48 -30.79
C SER A 187 8.22 -4.63 -30.55
N ALA A 188 9.15 -5.10 -29.71
CA ALA A 188 10.43 -4.45 -29.46
C ALA A 188 11.42 -4.64 -30.64
N GLU A 189 11.29 -5.70 -31.43
CA GLU A 189 12.07 -5.92 -32.65
C GLU A 189 11.56 -5.08 -33.84
N GLU A 190 10.27 -4.74 -33.88
CA GLU A 190 9.70 -3.85 -34.90
C GLU A 190 10.01 -2.35 -34.66
N GLY A 191 10.84 -2.03 -33.66
CA GLY A 191 11.29 -0.68 -33.30
C GLY A 191 12.21 0.03 -34.30
N LYS A 192 12.17 -0.31 -35.60
CA LYS A 192 12.64 0.58 -36.67
C LYS A 192 11.43 1.26 -37.30
N GLU A 193 11.24 2.51 -36.90
CA GLU A 193 10.41 3.55 -37.52
C GLU A 193 8.97 3.17 -37.90
N LYS A 194 8.05 3.36 -36.96
CA LYS A 194 6.73 3.92 -37.30
C LYS A 194 6.50 5.18 -36.49
N LYS A 195 6.62 6.32 -37.16
CA LYS A 195 6.16 7.63 -36.67
C LYS A 195 4.67 7.51 -36.32
N VAL A 196 4.36 7.63 -35.03
CA VAL A 196 2.99 7.82 -34.55
C VAL A 196 2.42 9.08 -35.21
N PRO A 197 1.21 9.06 -35.82
CA PRO A 197 0.59 10.27 -36.33
C PRO A 197 0.29 11.21 -35.16
N LYS A 198 0.77 12.46 -35.22
CA LYS A 198 0.41 13.51 -34.27
C LYS A 198 -1.11 13.73 -34.30
N ARG A 199 -1.83 13.20 -33.31
CA ARG A 199 -3.23 13.55 -33.06
C ARG A 199 -3.24 14.97 -32.48
N LYS A 200 -3.90 15.88 -33.18
CA LYS A 200 -4.07 17.30 -32.81
C LYS A 200 -4.66 17.40 -31.40
N GLN A 201 -3.93 18.02 -30.49
CA GLN A 201 -4.51 18.56 -29.26
C GLN A 201 -5.41 19.73 -29.63
N GLY A 202 -6.71 19.56 -29.40
CA GLY A 202 -7.62 20.69 -29.27
C GLY A 202 -7.28 21.43 -27.98
N SER A 203 -6.63 22.57 -28.12
CA SER A 203 -6.45 23.53 -27.04
C SER A 203 -7.17 24.81 -27.43
N GLN A 204 -8.26 25.06 -26.71
CA GLN A 204 -8.90 26.36 -26.63
C GLN A 204 -7.86 27.44 -26.31
N LYS A 205 -7.74 28.43 -27.19
CA LYS A 205 -7.21 29.74 -26.89
C LYS A 205 -8.19 30.76 -27.46
N THR A 206 -8.85 31.50 -26.59
CA THR A 206 -9.46 32.79 -26.91
C THR A 206 -8.71 33.86 -26.14
N ASP A 207 -7.78 34.47 -26.86
CA ASP A 207 -7.65 35.91 -27.06
C ASP A 207 -7.87 36.85 -25.89
N LYS A 208 -6.73 37.34 -25.39
CA LYS A 208 -6.57 38.74 -25.00
C LYS A 208 -5.40 39.34 -25.77
N GLN A 209 -5.74 40.44 -26.45
CA GLN A 209 -4.92 41.60 -26.82
C GLN A 209 -4.11 41.55 -28.13
N GLN A 210 -4.68 42.19 -29.14
CA GLN A 210 -4.10 43.27 -29.96
C GLN A 210 -5.30 43.88 -30.71
N GLN A 211 -5.91 44.98 -30.25
CA GLN A 211 -5.48 46.36 -30.42
C GLN A 211 -4.75 46.66 -31.75
N GLN A 212 -5.43 47.49 -32.53
CA GLN A 212 -5.01 48.33 -33.65
C GLN A 212 -5.38 47.80 -35.04
N GLN A 213 -5.95 48.74 -35.80
CA GLN A 213 -6.38 48.67 -37.19
C GLN A 213 -7.71 47.96 -37.44
N GLU A 214 -8.81 48.71 -37.30
CA GLU A 214 -9.51 49.19 -38.49
C GLU A 214 -10.43 50.36 -38.11
N GLN A 215 -9.92 51.55 -38.42
CA GLN A 215 -10.72 52.74 -38.63
C GLN A 215 -11.53 52.58 -39.92
N GLN A 216 -12.71 53.20 -39.92
CA GLN A 216 -13.58 53.49 -41.08
C GLN A 216 -14.48 52.35 -41.55
N GLN A 217 -15.73 52.34 -41.05
CA GLN A 217 -16.85 52.87 -41.84
C GLN A 217 -18.17 52.83 -41.05
N SER A 218 -19.03 53.81 -41.37
CA SER A 218 -20.44 53.97 -41.01
C SER A 218 -20.78 54.57 -39.63
N THR A 219 -20.80 55.89 -39.66
CA THR A 219 -21.74 56.78 -38.97
C THR A 219 -23.20 56.32 -39.10
N ASN A 220 -23.93 56.19 -37.97
CA ASN A 220 -25.17 56.94 -37.66
C ASN A 220 -25.97 56.27 -36.51
N SER A 221 -26.13 57.02 -35.42
CA SER A 221 -27.08 56.84 -34.32
C SER A 221 -28.53 57.19 -34.75
N PRO A 222 -29.56 57.20 -33.86
CA PRO A 222 -29.82 56.44 -32.62
C PRO A 222 -31.27 55.88 -32.53
N ALA A 223 -31.56 54.95 -31.61
CA ALA A 223 -32.85 54.95 -30.89
C ALA A 223 -32.82 54.13 -29.59
N GLN A 224 -33.45 54.70 -28.57
CA GLN A 224 -33.57 54.32 -27.16
C GLN A 224 -34.18 52.92 -26.90
N MET A 225 -33.69 52.19 -25.88
CA MET A 225 -34.54 51.58 -24.84
C MET A 225 -33.74 50.92 -23.68
N THR A 226 -33.90 51.49 -22.48
CA THR A 226 -33.80 50.91 -21.13
C THR A 226 -32.46 50.31 -20.63
N THR A 227 -31.67 51.14 -19.93
CA THR A 227 -30.41 50.81 -19.24
C THR A 227 -30.56 50.47 -17.74
N SER A 228 -31.77 50.35 -17.20
CA SER A 228 -32.00 50.22 -15.75
C SER A 228 -32.02 48.78 -15.21
N SER A 229 -32.27 47.75 -16.04
CA SER A 229 -32.43 46.37 -15.56
C SER A 229 -31.15 45.52 -15.57
N LYS A 230 -30.15 45.85 -16.38
CA LYS A 230 -28.87 45.13 -16.42
C LYS A 230 -27.91 45.54 -15.29
N ARG A 231 -27.97 46.79 -14.82
CA ARG A 231 -27.05 47.31 -13.78
C ARG A 231 -27.43 46.88 -12.37
N ARG A 232 -28.71 46.56 -12.11
CA ARG A 232 -29.23 46.04 -10.83
C ARG A 232 -28.94 44.54 -10.61
N LYS A 233 -28.82 43.74 -11.67
CA LYS A 233 -28.51 42.30 -11.56
C LYS A 233 -27.05 42.05 -11.17
N THR A 234 -26.10 42.80 -11.74
CA THR A 234 -24.67 42.68 -11.42
C THR A 234 -24.34 43.12 -10.00
N THR A 235 -24.99 44.17 -9.48
CA THR A 235 -24.79 44.62 -8.08
C THR A 235 -25.33 43.60 -7.08
N GLN A 236 -26.45 42.93 -7.38
CA GLN A 236 -27.01 41.91 -6.50
C GLN A 236 -26.15 40.64 -6.45
N GLU A 237 -25.56 40.20 -7.56
CA GLU A 237 -24.65 39.03 -7.58
C GLU A 237 -23.33 39.32 -6.83
N GLU A 238 -22.77 40.52 -6.99
CA GLU A 238 -21.58 40.97 -6.25
C GLU A 238 -21.86 41.08 -4.76
N GLU A 239 -23.01 41.66 -4.35
CA GLU A 239 -23.44 41.72 -2.96
C GLU A 239 -23.69 40.32 -2.35
N LEU A 240 -24.25 39.39 -3.13
CA LEU A 240 -24.48 38.01 -2.67
C LEU A 240 -23.16 37.26 -2.49
N ALA A 241 -22.19 37.48 -3.38
CA ALA A 241 -20.84 36.92 -3.28
C ALA A 241 -20.08 37.50 -2.07
N GLN A 242 -20.19 38.80 -1.84
CA GLN A 242 -19.62 39.49 -0.68
C GLN A 242 -20.20 38.91 0.63
N LYS A 243 -21.53 38.79 0.73
CA LYS A 243 -22.21 38.21 1.90
C LYS A 243 -21.83 36.74 2.13
N LYS A 244 -21.69 35.94 1.08
CA LYS A 244 -21.22 34.54 1.18
C LYS A 244 -19.78 34.47 1.70
N LYS A 245 -18.91 35.37 1.27
CA LYS A 245 -17.52 35.45 1.72
C LYS A 245 -17.44 35.86 3.19
N GLU A 246 -18.18 36.90 3.60
CA GLU A 246 -18.26 37.34 4.99
C GLU A 246 -18.82 36.25 5.92
N MET A 247 -19.87 35.52 5.50
CA MET A 247 -20.38 34.38 6.26
C MET A 247 -19.36 33.24 6.39
N SER A 248 -18.60 32.96 5.32
CA SER A 248 -17.54 31.94 5.33
C SER A 248 -16.41 32.32 6.29
N GLU A 249 -15.98 33.58 6.28
CA GLU A 249 -14.95 34.10 7.18
C GLU A 249 -15.40 34.08 8.65
N LYS A 250 -16.65 34.48 8.94
CA LYS A 250 -17.24 34.36 10.28
C LYS A 250 -17.27 32.92 10.79
N LYS A 251 -17.67 31.97 9.93
CA LYS A 251 -17.67 30.53 10.29
C LYS A 251 -16.27 30.00 10.56
N LYS A 252 -15.27 30.38 9.75
CA LYS A 252 -13.87 30.01 9.98
C LYS A 252 -13.35 30.56 11.30
N LYS A 253 -13.65 31.81 11.62
CA LYS A 253 -13.24 32.43 12.89
C LYS A 253 -13.86 31.71 14.08
N LYS A 254 -15.17 31.42 14.05
CA LYS A 254 -15.85 30.67 15.11
C LYS A 254 -15.19 29.30 15.35
N LEU A 255 -14.87 28.57 14.27
CA LEU A 255 -14.20 27.28 14.35
C LEU A 255 -12.79 27.40 14.96
N GLU A 256 -12.01 28.43 14.61
CA GLU A 256 -10.70 28.67 15.23
C GLU A 256 -10.83 28.93 16.74
N ASP A 257 -11.83 29.72 17.14
CA ASP A 257 -12.09 30.02 18.55
C ASP A 257 -12.49 28.73 19.31
N GLU A 258 -13.38 27.90 18.75
CA GLU A 258 -13.77 26.60 19.32
C GLU A 258 -12.59 25.62 19.43
N MET A 259 -11.72 25.57 18.42
CA MET A 259 -10.52 24.74 18.46
C MET A 259 -9.54 25.22 19.55
N ALA A 260 -9.37 26.53 19.71
CA ALA A 260 -8.52 27.10 20.75
C ALA A 260 -9.07 26.81 22.16
N ASP A 261 -10.38 26.94 22.36
CA ASP A 261 -11.02 26.68 23.65
C ASP A 261 -11.02 25.19 23.99
N GLY A 262 -11.27 24.31 23.02
CA GLY A 262 -11.12 22.86 23.21
C GLY A 262 -9.67 22.48 23.57
N LEU A 263 -8.68 23.14 22.98
CA LEU A 263 -7.26 22.87 23.26
C LEU A 263 -6.91 23.28 24.70
N ARG A 264 -7.43 24.43 25.14
CA ARG A 264 -7.28 24.91 26.53
C ARG A 264 -8.00 24.02 27.53
N LYS A 265 -9.15 23.45 27.15
CA LYS A 265 -9.88 22.48 27.98
C LYS A 265 -9.09 21.18 28.17
N LEU A 266 -8.44 20.69 27.11
CA LEU A 266 -7.67 19.44 27.15
C LEU A 266 -6.30 19.56 27.83
N LEU A 267 -5.57 20.64 27.57
CA LEU A 267 -4.16 20.79 27.96
C LEU A 267 -3.90 21.91 28.97
N GLY A 268 -4.94 22.65 29.37
CA GLY A 268 -4.90 23.74 30.34
C GLY A 268 -4.91 25.15 29.71
N PRO A 269 -5.08 26.21 30.52
CA PRO A 269 -5.43 27.56 30.05
C PRO A 269 -4.43 28.22 29.10
N LYS A 270 -3.15 27.83 29.20
CA LYS A 270 -2.05 28.39 28.39
C LYS A 270 -1.73 27.52 27.16
N ALA A 271 -2.54 26.51 26.87
CA ALA A 271 -2.27 25.60 25.77
C ALA A 271 -2.33 26.31 24.41
N THR A 272 -1.32 26.04 23.59
CA THR A 272 -1.23 26.48 22.19
C THR A 272 -0.79 25.30 21.33
N TRP A 273 -0.94 25.45 20.01
CA TRP A 273 -0.44 24.47 19.06
C TRP A 273 1.06 24.26 19.23
N ARG A 274 1.51 23.00 19.22
CA ARG A 274 2.94 22.65 19.31
C ARG A 274 3.71 23.08 18.06
N SER A 275 3.04 23.12 16.91
CA SER A 275 3.61 23.59 15.64
C SER A 275 2.53 24.10 14.70
N ASP A 276 2.93 24.91 13.72
CA ASP A 276 2.05 25.37 12.64
C ASP A 276 1.46 24.20 11.86
N LYS A 277 2.23 23.12 11.68
CA LYS A 277 1.77 21.91 11.01
C LYS A 277 0.73 21.12 11.82
N GLN A 278 0.79 21.15 13.15
CA GLN A 278 -0.27 20.59 13.98
C GLN A 278 -1.57 21.39 13.82
N ALA A 279 -1.47 22.73 13.81
CA ALA A 279 -2.63 23.62 13.59
C ALA A 279 -3.23 23.44 12.18
N GLU A 280 -2.38 23.39 11.15
CA GLU A 280 -2.78 23.12 9.76
C GLU A 280 -3.47 21.75 9.63
N SER A 281 -2.93 20.71 10.28
CA SER A 281 -3.53 19.38 10.31
C SER A 281 -4.93 19.42 10.92
N MET A 282 -5.10 20.08 12.08
CA MET A 282 -6.42 20.20 12.70
C MET A 282 -7.42 20.95 11.81
N ARG A 283 -7.02 22.09 11.24
CA ARG A 283 -7.88 22.87 10.31
C ARG A 283 -8.33 22.01 9.14
N SER A 284 -7.39 21.26 8.55
CA SER A 284 -7.69 20.34 7.46
C SER A 284 -8.70 19.28 7.90
N ILE A 285 -8.51 18.67 9.07
CA ILE A 285 -9.39 17.62 9.61
C ILE A 285 -10.81 18.14 9.86
N MET A 286 -10.93 19.32 10.49
CA MET A 286 -12.23 19.93 10.79
C MET A 286 -12.97 20.40 9.53
N ALA A 287 -12.24 20.74 8.46
CA ALA A 287 -12.82 21.13 7.18
C ALA A 287 -13.26 19.94 6.29
N LEU A 288 -12.88 18.70 6.63
CA LEU A 288 -13.26 17.52 5.85
C LEU A 288 -14.78 17.32 5.83
N LYS A 289 -15.29 16.92 4.66
CA LYS A 289 -16.67 16.48 4.42
C LYS A 289 -16.73 14.95 4.29
N ALA A 290 -17.95 14.42 4.20
CA ALA A 290 -18.22 13.03 3.83
C ALA A 290 -17.37 12.59 2.63
N ASP A 291 -16.92 11.34 2.66
CA ASP A 291 -16.04 10.68 1.67
C ASP A 291 -14.65 11.31 1.48
N GLN A 292 -14.31 12.39 2.17
CA GLN A 292 -13.00 13.02 2.06
C GLN A 292 -11.98 12.36 2.99
N THR A 293 -10.72 12.38 2.55
CA THR A 293 -9.61 11.82 3.31
C THR A 293 -8.53 12.87 3.56
N ALA A 294 -7.95 12.86 4.76
CA ALA A 294 -6.70 13.58 5.03
C ALA A 294 -5.60 12.60 5.44
N ILE A 295 -4.39 12.84 4.97
CA ILE A 295 -3.17 12.15 5.40
C ILE A 295 -2.31 13.17 6.13
N ASN A 296 -2.03 12.93 7.41
CA ASN A 296 -1.21 13.81 8.23
C ASN A 296 0.05 13.07 8.67
N VAL A 297 1.19 13.51 8.14
CA VAL A 297 2.52 12.97 8.45
C VAL A 297 3.24 13.95 9.36
N LEU A 298 3.23 13.69 10.68
CA LEU A 298 3.83 14.55 11.70
C LEU A 298 4.85 13.77 12.54
N PRO A 299 5.98 14.37 12.98
CA PRO A 299 6.98 13.68 13.77
C PRO A 299 6.43 13.04 15.06
N THR A 300 7.13 12.02 15.58
CA THR A 300 6.82 11.46 16.89
C THR A 300 6.93 12.55 17.96
N GLY A 301 5.96 12.64 18.86
CA GLY A 301 5.95 13.70 19.89
C GLY A 301 5.37 15.04 19.42
N ALA A 302 5.03 15.21 18.13
CA ALA A 302 4.37 16.42 17.62
C ALA A 302 2.93 16.62 18.14
N GLY A 303 2.43 15.68 18.95
CA GLY A 303 1.08 15.75 19.52
C GLY A 303 -0.01 15.25 18.56
N LYS A 304 0.25 14.21 17.76
CA LYS A 304 -0.77 13.60 16.87
C LYS A 304 -2.05 13.19 17.60
N SER A 305 -1.93 12.77 18.86
CA SER A 305 -3.10 12.36 19.65
C SER A 305 -4.13 13.48 19.86
N ILE A 306 -3.69 14.75 19.89
CA ILE A 306 -4.63 15.87 19.99
C ILE A 306 -5.54 15.95 18.76
N LEU A 307 -5.12 15.41 17.61
CA LEU A 307 -5.87 15.49 16.36
C LEU A 307 -7.19 14.71 16.39
N PHE A 308 -7.28 13.67 17.21
CA PHE A 308 -8.50 12.91 17.44
C PHE A 308 -9.15 13.15 18.81
N MET A 309 -8.40 13.69 19.79
CA MET A 309 -8.96 14.06 21.09
C MET A 309 -9.68 15.41 21.07
N LEU A 310 -9.14 16.41 20.36
CA LEU A 310 -9.75 17.74 20.30
C LEU A 310 -11.17 17.72 19.72
N PRO A 311 -11.42 17.05 18.58
CA PRO A 311 -12.77 16.98 18.04
C PRO A 311 -13.76 16.32 19.01
N ALA A 312 -13.30 15.46 19.93
CA ALA A 312 -14.16 14.79 20.90
C ALA A 312 -14.56 15.66 22.12
N VAL A 313 -13.99 16.85 22.30
CA VAL A 313 -14.37 17.78 23.38
C VAL A 313 -15.03 19.07 22.92
N MET A 314 -15.03 19.31 21.61
CA MET A 314 -15.71 20.44 21.00
C MET A 314 -17.23 20.27 21.11
N GLU A 315 -17.96 21.38 21.04
CA GLU A 315 -19.42 21.37 21.03
C GLU A 315 -19.93 20.84 19.68
N ASP A 316 -21.11 20.20 19.68
CA ASP A 316 -21.80 19.67 18.47
C ASP A 316 -21.06 18.62 17.63
N THR A 317 -20.00 17.99 18.15
CA THR A 317 -19.26 16.94 17.44
C THR A 317 -19.71 15.56 17.90
N GLY A 318 -20.39 14.76 17.07
CA GLY A 318 -20.86 13.40 17.38
C GLY A 318 -19.81 12.43 17.96
N THR A 319 -19.45 11.39 17.23
CA THR A 319 -18.55 10.30 17.65
C THR A 319 -17.39 10.20 16.66
N SER A 320 -16.17 10.22 17.21
CA SER A 320 -14.95 9.92 16.48
C SER A 320 -14.46 8.52 16.84
N ILE A 321 -14.08 7.73 15.83
CA ILE A 321 -13.48 6.41 16.03
C ILE A 321 -11.98 6.51 15.73
N VAL A 322 -11.13 5.96 16.60
CA VAL A 322 -9.69 5.85 16.41
C VAL A 322 -9.32 4.38 16.32
N VAL A 323 -8.88 3.99 15.14
CA VAL A 323 -8.32 2.66 14.87
C VAL A 323 -6.83 2.70 15.20
N VAL A 324 -6.41 1.85 16.12
CA VAL A 324 -4.98 1.68 16.43
C VAL A 324 -4.51 0.28 16.01
N PRO A 325 -3.37 0.17 15.32
CA PRO A 325 -2.84 -1.14 14.95
C PRO A 325 -2.38 -1.91 16.18
N PHE A 326 -1.75 -1.28 17.17
CA PHE A 326 -1.18 -1.99 18.31
C PHE A 326 -2.10 -1.97 19.54
N VAL A 327 -2.59 -3.15 19.94
CA VAL A 327 -3.48 -3.33 21.11
C VAL A 327 -2.85 -2.84 22.40
N ALA A 328 -1.53 -3.04 22.56
CA ALA A 328 -0.79 -2.68 23.77
C ALA A 328 -0.71 -1.17 24.05
N LEU A 329 -1.17 -0.32 23.13
CA LEU A 329 -1.24 1.14 23.30
C LEU A 329 -2.68 1.64 23.50
N MET A 330 -3.68 0.77 23.41
CA MET A 330 -5.09 1.16 23.51
C MET A 330 -5.45 1.64 24.90
N ASP A 331 -5.09 0.88 25.93
CA ASP A 331 -5.47 1.20 27.30
C ASP A 331 -4.81 2.50 27.75
N ASP A 332 -3.52 2.71 27.45
CA ASP A 332 -2.82 3.97 27.70
C ASP A 332 -3.48 5.17 27.00
N LEU A 333 -4.00 4.97 25.78
CA LEU A 333 -4.68 6.02 25.02
C LEU A 333 -6.05 6.33 25.59
N VAL A 334 -6.81 5.32 26.00
CA VAL A 334 -8.11 5.47 26.65
C VAL A 334 -7.95 6.17 27.98
N THR A 335 -7.06 5.69 28.86
CA THR A 335 -6.76 6.32 30.16
C THR A 335 -6.37 7.78 29.99
N ARG A 336 -5.45 8.08 29.06
CA ARG A 336 -5.06 9.48 28.80
C ARG A 336 -6.21 10.33 28.32
N ALA A 337 -7.07 9.80 27.44
CA ALA A 337 -8.23 10.54 26.95
C ALA A 337 -9.22 10.83 28.10
N THR A 338 -9.52 9.83 28.93
CA THR A 338 -10.43 9.98 30.08
C THR A 338 -9.87 10.94 31.13
N ASP A 339 -8.56 10.89 31.40
CA ASP A 339 -7.89 11.82 32.34
C ASP A 339 -7.93 13.27 31.85
N MET A 340 -7.96 13.47 30.53
CA MET A 340 -8.13 14.79 29.89
C MET A 340 -9.61 15.21 29.81
N GLY A 341 -10.54 14.46 30.41
CA GLY A 341 -11.97 14.76 30.43
C GLY A 341 -12.70 14.43 29.13
N VAL A 342 -12.12 13.59 28.26
CA VAL A 342 -12.79 13.10 27.04
C VAL A 342 -13.67 11.91 27.39
N ASP A 343 -14.93 11.94 26.95
CA ASP A 343 -15.79 10.75 26.98
C ASP A 343 -15.28 9.70 25.98
N CYS A 344 -14.43 8.80 26.48
CA CYS A 344 -13.69 7.83 25.68
C CYS A 344 -13.96 6.40 26.16
N ILE A 345 -14.18 5.48 25.21
CA ILE A 345 -14.30 4.05 25.50
C ILE A 345 -13.39 3.21 24.61
N ARG A 346 -12.97 2.06 25.12
CA ARG A 346 -12.38 0.98 24.31
C ARG A 346 -13.51 0.14 23.71
N TYR A 347 -13.56 0.02 22.39
CA TYR A 347 -14.44 -0.94 21.75
C TYR A 347 -13.91 -2.37 21.99
N ARG A 348 -14.76 -3.23 22.55
CA ARG A 348 -14.52 -4.67 22.74
C ARG A 348 -15.67 -5.42 22.08
N SER A 349 -15.34 -6.43 21.26
CA SER A 349 -16.34 -7.35 20.70
C SER A 349 -17.00 -8.17 21.81
N SER A 350 -18.28 -8.51 21.64
CA SER A 350 -19.08 -9.30 22.59
C SER A 350 -18.45 -10.65 22.98
N MET A 351 -17.63 -11.23 22.09
CA MET A 351 -16.88 -12.46 22.40
C MET A 351 -15.82 -12.26 23.49
N ASN A 352 -15.32 -11.04 23.66
CA ASN A 352 -14.26 -10.70 24.62
C ASN A 352 -14.77 -9.92 25.85
N SER A 353 -16.00 -9.39 25.82
CA SER A 353 -16.56 -8.58 26.91
C SER A 353 -17.52 -9.33 27.84
N GLY A 354 -17.89 -10.58 27.54
CA GLY A 354 -18.71 -11.42 28.41
C GLY A 354 -20.09 -10.80 28.72
N ARG A 355 -21.10 -11.10 27.89
CA ARG A 355 -22.52 -10.68 28.07
C ARG A 355 -22.81 -9.16 28.23
N GLU A 356 -21.80 -8.29 28.28
CA GLU A 356 -22.02 -6.85 28.15
C GLU A 356 -22.55 -6.57 26.74
N GLY A 357 -23.72 -5.93 26.66
CA GLY A 357 -24.41 -5.61 25.42
C GLY A 357 -23.60 -4.71 24.48
N MET A 358 -24.22 -4.34 23.36
CA MET A 358 -23.62 -3.46 22.35
C MET A 358 -23.01 -2.21 23.02
N PRO A 359 -21.75 -1.83 22.71
CA PRO A 359 -21.09 -0.71 23.37
C PRO A 359 -21.92 0.57 23.25
N ARG A 360 -21.96 1.39 24.31
CA ARG A 360 -22.64 2.69 24.23
C ARG A 360 -21.98 3.61 23.19
N ALA A 361 -22.70 4.63 22.73
CA ALA A 361 -22.06 5.74 22.02
C ALA A 361 -21.18 6.56 23.00
N ALA A 362 -20.02 6.98 22.54
CA ALA A 362 -19.10 7.88 23.25
C ALA A 362 -18.60 8.95 22.28
N ARG A 363 -18.03 10.05 22.78
CA ARG A 363 -17.40 11.08 21.93
C ARG A 363 -16.17 10.53 21.19
N LEU A 364 -15.41 9.65 21.84
CA LEU A 364 -14.23 8.99 21.30
C LEU A 364 -14.29 7.47 21.52
N ILE A 365 -14.07 6.70 20.46
CA ILE A 365 -14.07 5.24 20.51
C ILE A 365 -12.74 4.72 20.00
N VAL A 366 -12.04 3.96 20.83
CA VAL A 366 -10.73 3.38 20.47
C VAL A 366 -10.92 1.91 20.12
N VAL A 367 -10.54 1.53 18.91
CA VAL A 367 -10.73 0.19 18.36
C VAL A 367 -9.40 -0.37 17.85
N SER A 368 -9.19 -1.68 18.00
CA SER A 368 -8.03 -2.35 17.41
C SER A 368 -8.24 -2.61 15.93
N ALA A 369 -7.20 -2.48 15.11
CA ALA A 369 -7.24 -2.89 13.71
C ALA A 369 -7.68 -4.36 13.50
N ASP A 370 -7.50 -5.26 14.49
CA ASP A 370 -7.85 -6.68 14.34
C ASP A 370 -9.35 -6.96 14.27
N ILE A 371 -10.18 -6.03 14.74
CA ILE A 371 -11.64 -6.20 14.85
C ILE A 371 -12.42 -5.28 13.90
N VAL A 372 -11.72 -4.40 13.17
CA VAL A 372 -12.34 -3.44 12.23
C VAL A 372 -13.11 -4.12 11.10
N SER A 373 -12.66 -5.29 10.65
CA SER A 373 -13.33 -6.07 9.61
C SER A 373 -14.45 -6.97 10.13
N SER A 374 -14.69 -7.02 11.45
CA SER A 374 -15.75 -7.86 12.00
C SER A 374 -17.14 -7.32 11.65
N ALA A 375 -18.08 -8.23 11.38
CA ALA A 375 -19.48 -7.86 11.11
C ALA A 375 -20.13 -7.12 12.30
N GLU A 376 -19.75 -7.47 13.53
CA GLU A 376 -20.23 -6.81 14.75
C GLU A 376 -19.78 -5.34 14.83
N PHE A 377 -18.49 -5.07 14.58
CA PHE A 377 -17.98 -3.70 14.54
C PHE A 377 -18.62 -2.91 13.39
N SER A 378 -18.72 -3.55 12.22
CA SER A 378 -19.42 -3.01 11.07
C SER A 378 -20.85 -2.56 11.38
N GLY A 379 -21.66 -3.43 11.98
CA GLY A 379 -23.04 -3.09 12.39
C GLY A 379 -23.09 -2.02 13.47
N TYR A 380 -22.10 -1.98 14.37
CA TYR A 380 -21.99 -0.91 15.36
C TYR A 380 -21.76 0.46 14.74
N VAL A 381 -20.81 0.56 13.81
CA VAL A 381 -20.51 1.83 13.12
C VAL A 381 -21.66 2.23 12.19
N ASP A 382 -22.33 1.26 11.54
CA ASP A 382 -23.54 1.53 10.76
C ASP A 382 -24.66 2.12 11.63
N GLY A 383 -24.84 1.62 12.87
CA GLY A 383 -25.78 2.20 13.83
C GLY A 383 -25.43 3.64 14.26
N LEU A 384 -24.14 3.96 14.41
CA LEU A 384 -23.69 5.35 14.65
C LEU A 384 -23.92 6.24 13.42
N SER A 385 -23.78 5.69 12.21
CA SER A 385 -24.01 6.42 10.96
C SER A 385 -25.50 6.72 10.77
N CYS A 386 -26.38 5.72 10.95
CA CYS A 386 -27.83 5.87 10.86
C CYS A 386 -28.41 6.86 11.88
N THR A 387 -27.79 6.98 13.05
CA THR A 387 -28.20 7.95 14.09
C THR A 387 -27.60 9.34 13.91
N GLY A 388 -26.80 9.56 12.85
CA GLY A 388 -26.11 10.83 12.59
C GLY A 388 -25.00 11.15 13.61
N LEU A 389 -24.61 10.18 14.44
CA LEU A 389 -23.57 10.34 15.44
C LEU A 389 -22.18 10.16 14.85
N LEU A 390 -21.97 9.28 13.86
CA LEU A 390 -20.65 9.08 13.27
C LEU A 390 -20.15 10.33 12.54
N GLN A 391 -19.03 10.89 13.02
CA GLN A 391 -18.46 12.10 12.43
C GLN A 391 -17.19 11.82 11.62
N ARG A 392 -16.26 11.03 12.15
CA ARG A 392 -14.95 10.80 11.52
C ARG A 392 -14.33 9.50 12.02
N ILE A 393 -13.51 8.89 11.16
CA ILE A 393 -12.66 7.74 11.53
C ILE A 393 -11.21 8.16 11.38
N PHE A 394 -10.41 7.89 12.40
CA PHE A 394 -8.97 8.08 12.44
C PHE A 394 -8.29 6.73 12.37
N VAL A 395 -7.20 6.62 11.63
CA VAL A 395 -6.30 5.46 11.62
C VAL A 395 -4.93 5.95 12.07
N ASP A 396 -4.54 5.55 13.29
CA ASP A 396 -3.21 5.83 13.81
C ASP A 396 -2.18 4.85 13.25
N GLU A 397 -0.92 5.28 13.15
CA GLU A 397 0.16 4.55 12.48
C GLU A 397 -0.27 3.92 11.14
N CYS A 398 -0.95 4.73 10.30
CA CYS A 398 -1.57 4.27 9.06
C CYS A 398 -0.57 3.68 8.05
N HIS A 399 0.72 4.04 8.14
CA HIS A 399 1.79 3.49 7.30
C HIS A 399 1.92 1.95 7.40
N THR A 400 1.45 1.37 8.51
CA THR A 400 1.46 -0.07 8.76
C THR A 400 0.66 -0.87 7.72
N VAL A 401 -0.32 -0.23 7.06
CA VAL A 401 -1.10 -0.82 5.95
C VAL A 401 -0.20 -1.28 4.80
N ILE A 402 0.91 -0.59 4.54
CA ILE A 402 1.85 -0.95 3.46
C ILE A 402 3.17 -1.54 3.97
N MET A 403 3.59 -1.17 5.17
CA MET A 403 4.87 -1.63 5.73
C MET A 403 4.77 -2.98 6.44
N ASP A 404 3.65 -3.19 7.15
CA ASP A 404 3.51 -4.31 8.10
C ASP A 404 2.45 -5.33 7.68
N ILE A 405 1.75 -5.10 6.56
CA ILE A 405 0.86 -6.10 5.95
C ILE A 405 1.61 -7.42 5.71
N GLY A 406 2.89 -7.29 5.36
CA GLY A 406 4.05 -8.11 5.78
C GLY A 406 3.76 -9.31 6.68
N TYR A 407 3.44 -8.89 7.89
CA TYR A 407 3.46 -9.61 9.14
C TYR A 407 2.03 -9.73 9.70
N ARG A 408 1.15 -8.79 9.37
CA ARG A 408 -0.24 -8.73 9.85
C ARG A 408 -1.20 -8.36 8.73
N ALA A 409 -1.72 -9.39 8.06
CA ALA A 409 -2.60 -9.24 6.89
C ALA A 409 -3.86 -8.39 7.15
N LYS A 410 -4.42 -8.45 8.37
CA LYS A 410 -5.59 -7.65 8.78
C LYS A 410 -5.41 -6.14 8.62
N LEU A 411 -4.18 -5.63 8.60
CA LEU A 411 -3.93 -4.20 8.36
C LEU A 411 -4.35 -3.76 6.95
N GLY A 412 -4.34 -4.67 5.96
CA GLY A 412 -4.84 -4.37 4.62
C GLY A 412 -6.35 -4.12 4.58
N GLU A 413 -7.11 -4.70 5.52
CA GLU A 413 -8.57 -4.58 5.59
C GLU A 413 -9.02 -3.17 6.04
N LEU A 414 -8.09 -2.33 6.53
CA LEU A 414 -8.37 -0.95 6.93
C LEU A 414 -8.84 -0.07 5.78
N VAL A 415 -8.58 -0.44 4.52
CA VAL A 415 -9.17 0.23 3.35
C VAL A 415 -10.71 0.17 3.37
N GLY A 416 -11.29 -0.88 3.95
CA GLY A 416 -12.73 -1.08 4.07
C GLY A 416 -13.44 -0.05 4.94
N LEU A 417 -12.71 0.71 5.78
CA LEU A 417 -13.26 1.81 6.58
C LEU A 417 -13.90 2.91 5.72
N ARG A 418 -13.57 3.00 4.43
CA ARG A 418 -14.20 3.94 3.50
C ARG A 418 -15.70 3.70 3.32
N ARG A 419 -16.17 2.47 3.51
CA ARG A 419 -17.58 2.11 3.30
C ARG A 419 -18.55 2.93 4.16
N PHE A 420 -18.06 3.48 5.27
CA PHE A 420 -18.87 4.25 6.22
C PHE A 420 -19.20 5.68 5.75
N GLY A 421 -18.61 6.15 4.64
CA GLY A 421 -18.93 7.44 4.02
C GLY A 421 -18.55 8.69 4.84
N CYS A 422 -17.98 8.52 6.04
CA CYS A 422 -17.53 9.62 6.88
C CYS A 422 -16.09 10.04 6.54
N PRO A 423 -15.67 11.26 6.90
CA PRO A 423 -14.27 11.67 6.83
C PRO A 423 -13.29 10.64 7.40
N LEU A 424 -12.26 10.30 6.62
CA LEU A 424 -11.19 9.38 7.01
C LEU A 424 -9.88 10.15 7.23
N VAL A 425 -9.28 10.01 8.41
CA VAL A 425 -8.05 10.72 8.78
C VAL A 425 -6.93 9.71 9.05
N LEU A 426 -5.90 9.73 8.22
CA LEU A 426 -4.76 8.81 8.27
C LEU A 426 -3.58 9.51 8.94
N LEU A 427 -3.17 9.04 10.11
CA LEU A 427 -2.11 9.65 10.92
C LEU A 427 -0.86 8.76 10.95
N THR A 428 0.32 9.35 10.77
CA THR A 428 1.59 8.62 10.85
C THR A 428 2.79 9.53 11.13
N ALA A 429 3.87 8.97 11.65
CA ALA A 429 5.16 9.66 11.79
C ALA A 429 6.23 9.23 10.78
N THR A 430 6.02 8.09 10.11
CA THR A 430 7.11 7.32 9.50
C THR A 430 6.88 7.01 8.03
N LEU A 431 5.86 7.60 7.39
CA LEU A 431 5.61 7.41 5.96
C LEU A 431 6.70 8.08 5.10
N PRO A 432 7.56 7.33 4.38
CA PRO A 432 8.58 7.88 3.51
C PRO A 432 7.92 8.49 2.27
N VAL A 433 8.48 9.60 1.77
CA VAL A 433 7.94 10.32 0.60
C VAL A 433 7.81 9.39 -0.61
N VAL A 434 8.79 8.51 -0.83
CA VAL A 434 8.81 7.56 -1.96
C VAL A 434 7.67 6.53 -1.91
N LEU A 435 7.04 6.32 -0.74
CA LEU A 435 5.93 5.38 -0.58
C LEU A 435 4.57 6.06 -0.52
N GLU A 436 4.49 7.39 -0.61
CA GLU A 436 3.22 8.12 -0.48
C GLU A 436 2.22 7.75 -1.59
N ASP A 437 2.66 7.66 -2.84
CA ASP A 437 1.78 7.31 -3.96
C ASP A 437 1.24 5.88 -3.83
N TRP A 438 2.11 4.96 -3.38
CA TRP A 438 1.68 3.59 -3.12
C TRP A 438 0.68 3.54 -1.96
N PHE A 439 0.97 4.22 -0.85
CA PHE A 439 0.06 4.33 0.29
C PHE A 439 -1.30 4.93 -0.11
N ARG A 440 -1.31 5.99 -0.94
CA ARG A 440 -2.53 6.59 -1.48
C ARG A 440 -3.31 5.59 -2.35
N GLY A 441 -2.62 4.78 -3.15
CA GLY A 441 -3.24 3.72 -3.95
C GLY A 441 -3.94 2.68 -3.07
N GLU A 442 -3.21 2.11 -2.11
CA GLU A 442 -3.71 1.05 -1.22
C GLU A 442 -4.88 1.52 -0.34
N MET A 443 -4.81 2.75 0.16
CA MET A 443 -5.88 3.34 0.96
C MET A 443 -6.98 3.99 0.11
N LEU A 444 -7.00 3.82 -1.22
CA LEU A 444 -7.94 4.49 -2.15
C LEU A 444 -8.07 6.00 -1.92
N ALA A 445 -6.95 6.64 -1.56
CA ALA A 445 -6.84 8.00 -1.04
C ALA A 445 -6.17 8.96 -2.04
N LYS A 446 -6.33 8.76 -3.35
CA LYS A 446 -5.64 9.56 -4.39
C LYS A 446 -5.89 11.07 -4.23
N SER A 447 -7.12 11.46 -3.93
CA SER A 447 -7.54 12.86 -3.72
C SER A 447 -7.32 13.39 -2.30
N ALA A 448 -6.68 12.62 -1.42
CA ALA A 448 -6.53 13.01 -0.02
C ALA A 448 -5.71 14.29 0.15
N ILE A 449 -6.18 15.15 1.06
CA ILE A 449 -5.45 16.33 1.52
C ILE A 449 -4.26 15.84 2.34
N MET A 450 -3.05 16.26 1.99
CA MET A 450 -1.82 15.84 2.69
C MET A 450 -1.22 17.02 3.45
N VAL A 451 -1.10 16.87 4.77
CA VAL A 451 -0.27 17.75 5.61
C VAL A 451 0.95 16.96 6.03
N ARG A 452 2.13 17.37 5.55
CA ARG A 452 3.41 16.73 5.87
C ARG A 452 4.35 17.71 6.55
N ASP A 453 4.92 17.28 7.66
CA ASP A 453 6.00 17.97 8.37
C ASP A 453 7.32 17.18 8.24
N ARG A 454 8.45 17.82 8.59
CA ARG A 454 9.75 17.18 8.64
C ARG A 454 9.76 16.15 9.78
N THR A 455 10.01 14.89 9.44
CA THR A 455 10.08 13.78 10.41
C THR A 455 11.50 13.49 10.88
N VAL A 456 12.46 14.37 10.54
CA VAL A 456 13.87 14.26 10.94
C VAL A 456 14.00 14.48 12.44
N LYS A 457 14.62 13.52 13.13
CA LYS A 457 15.01 13.66 14.54
C LYS A 457 16.40 14.29 14.62
N LEU A 458 16.46 15.61 14.82
CA LEU A 458 17.73 16.35 14.90
C LEU A 458 18.59 15.95 16.10
N ASN A 459 17.99 15.37 17.14
CA ASN A 459 18.65 14.83 18.32
C ASN A 459 19.05 13.35 18.18
N CYS A 460 19.01 12.77 16.97
CA CYS A 460 19.45 11.41 16.71
C CYS A 460 20.71 11.40 15.85
N ARG A 461 21.74 10.67 16.30
CA ARG A 461 22.91 10.31 15.50
C ARG A 461 22.70 8.91 14.93
N TYR A 462 22.94 8.75 13.63
CA TYR A 462 22.92 7.44 12.98
C TYR A 462 24.34 6.94 12.78
N GLU A 463 24.59 5.69 13.15
CA GLU A 463 25.87 5.01 12.95
C GLU A 463 25.62 3.60 12.42
N VAL A 464 26.42 3.17 11.44
CA VAL A 464 26.33 1.83 10.84
C VAL A 464 27.70 1.19 10.93
N GLN A 465 27.81 0.13 11.72
CA GLN A 465 29.03 -0.67 11.80
C GLN A 465 28.89 -1.95 10.97
N GLN A 466 29.84 -2.17 10.05
CA GLN A 466 29.91 -3.42 9.32
C GLN A 466 30.64 -4.47 10.16
N VAL A 467 30.03 -5.64 10.31
CA VAL A 467 30.60 -6.77 11.03
C VAL A 467 31.02 -7.84 10.02
N LYS A 468 32.20 -8.45 10.24
CA LYS A 468 32.67 -9.54 9.37
C LYS A 468 31.72 -10.74 9.49
N PRO A 469 31.38 -11.41 8.38
CA PRO A 469 30.53 -12.60 8.44
C PRO A 469 31.13 -13.67 9.34
N GLY A 470 30.35 -14.13 10.31
CA GLY A 470 30.70 -15.18 11.26
C GLY A 470 29.45 -15.67 11.97
N ARG A 471 29.52 -16.85 12.59
CA ARG A 471 28.44 -17.33 13.46
C ARG A 471 28.35 -16.37 14.65
N ASP A 472 27.15 -15.88 14.93
CA ASP A 472 26.85 -14.98 16.05
C ASP A 472 27.67 -13.67 16.09
N ALA A 473 28.35 -13.31 14.99
CA ALA A 473 29.28 -12.18 14.97
C ALA A 473 28.60 -10.82 15.23
N VAL A 474 27.33 -10.66 14.83
CA VAL A 474 26.58 -9.42 15.07
C VAL A 474 26.19 -9.33 16.54
N GLU A 475 25.80 -10.45 17.13
CA GLU A 475 25.45 -10.61 18.53
C GLU A 475 26.66 -10.28 19.41
N ASP A 476 27.81 -10.93 19.17
CA ASP A 476 29.05 -10.70 19.91
C ASP A 476 29.48 -9.23 19.86
N ARG A 477 29.44 -8.62 18.67
CA ARG A 477 29.80 -7.22 18.50
C ARG A 477 28.80 -6.28 19.20
N THR A 478 27.52 -6.63 19.19
CA THR A 478 26.47 -5.86 19.87
C THR A 478 26.71 -5.86 21.37
N VAL A 479 27.01 -7.03 21.96
CA VAL A 479 27.34 -7.15 23.38
C VAL A 479 28.59 -6.35 23.74
N GLU A 480 29.65 -6.43 22.93
CA GLU A 480 30.88 -5.65 23.14
C GLU A 480 30.61 -4.14 23.17
N VAL A 481 29.89 -3.63 22.17
CA VAL A 481 29.54 -2.20 22.07
C VAL A 481 28.69 -1.75 23.24
N ILE A 482 27.71 -2.57 23.66
CA ILE A 482 26.82 -2.20 24.77
C ILE A 482 27.57 -2.23 26.09
N LYS A 483 28.45 -3.21 26.34
CA LYS A 483 29.29 -3.23 27.54
C LYS A 483 30.21 -2.01 27.62
N GLN A 484 30.68 -1.49 26.49
CA GLN A 484 31.43 -0.22 26.45
C GLN A 484 30.52 0.98 26.75
N LEU A 485 29.35 1.06 26.10
CA LEU A 485 28.41 2.15 26.32
C LEU A 485 27.86 2.19 27.74
N ASP A 486 27.62 1.03 28.36
CA ASP A 486 27.11 0.92 29.72
C ASP A 486 28.09 1.49 30.75
N GLN A 487 29.40 1.38 30.51
CA GLN A 487 30.43 2.02 31.33
C GLN A 487 30.40 3.54 31.23
N ASP A 488 30.05 4.07 30.06
CA ASP A 488 29.95 5.51 29.80
C ASP A 488 28.58 6.10 30.18
N MET A 489 27.57 5.25 30.37
CA MET A 489 26.21 5.66 30.68
C MET A 489 26.12 6.17 32.13
N THR A 490 25.57 7.36 32.31
CA THR A 490 25.43 7.98 33.64
C THR A 490 24.00 8.44 33.93
N GLY A 491 23.59 8.29 35.20
CA GLY A 491 22.32 8.81 35.71
C GLY A 491 21.09 8.11 35.13
N ARG A 492 20.27 8.85 34.36
CA ARG A 492 18.98 8.38 33.82
C ARG A 492 19.02 7.99 32.34
N GLN A 493 20.21 7.77 31.77
CA GLN A 493 20.33 7.32 30.39
C GLN A 493 19.79 5.89 30.26
N LYS A 494 18.98 5.65 29.23
CA LYS A 494 18.35 4.34 28.96
C LYS A 494 18.64 3.93 27.51
N GLY A 495 18.86 2.64 27.29
CA GLY A 495 19.06 2.05 25.97
C GLY A 495 17.97 1.04 25.61
N VAL A 496 17.75 0.80 24.32
CA VAL A 496 16.85 -0.25 23.81
C VAL A 496 17.56 -0.99 22.69
N ILE A 497 17.56 -2.32 22.76
CA ILE A 497 18.20 -3.21 21.78
C ILE A 497 17.10 -3.96 21.03
N TYR A 498 17.07 -3.81 19.71
CA TYR A 498 16.12 -4.56 18.86
C TYR A 498 16.79 -5.80 18.27
N CYS A 499 16.25 -6.96 18.61
CA CYS A 499 16.72 -8.26 18.15
C CYS A 499 15.82 -8.82 17.04
N ARG A 500 16.38 -9.69 16.18
CA ARG A 500 15.67 -10.34 15.07
C ARG A 500 14.77 -11.49 15.51
N SER A 501 15.08 -12.15 16.62
CA SER A 501 14.28 -13.26 17.16
C SER A 501 14.15 -13.17 18.68
N LYS A 502 13.14 -13.86 19.22
CA LYS A 502 12.92 -13.98 20.67
C LYS A 502 14.11 -14.61 21.38
N SER A 503 14.61 -15.72 20.83
CA SER A 503 15.78 -16.43 21.36
C SER A 503 17.04 -15.58 21.38
N GLN A 504 17.23 -14.74 20.35
CA GLN A 504 18.37 -13.82 20.30
C GLN A 504 18.21 -12.70 21.35
N CYS A 505 16.99 -12.21 21.54
CA CYS A 505 16.67 -11.22 22.56
C CYS A 505 16.96 -11.73 23.97
N GLU A 506 16.53 -12.94 24.29
CA GLU A 506 16.78 -13.60 25.58
C GLU A 506 18.28 -13.81 25.79
N ALA A 507 18.98 -14.40 24.80
CA ALA A 507 20.42 -14.67 24.91
C ALA A 507 21.27 -13.41 25.11
N ILE A 508 20.99 -12.34 24.34
CA ILE A 508 21.70 -11.05 24.49
C ILE A 508 21.38 -10.40 25.84
N ALA A 509 20.14 -10.48 26.29
CA ALA A 509 19.72 -9.92 27.58
C ALA A 509 20.41 -10.62 28.76
N ASP A 510 20.50 -11.95 28.71
CA ASP A 510 21.23 -12.75 29.71
C ASP A 510 22.73 -12.39 29.73
N GLU A 511 23.34 -12.17 28.57
CA GLU A 511 24.78 -11.87 28.48
C GLU A 511 25.15 -10.46 28.92
N ILE A 512 24.24 -9.50 28.75
CA ILE A 512 24.41 -8.10 29.16
C ILE A 512 23.89 -7.87 30.59
N GLY A 513 23.00 -8.73 31.09
CA GLY A 513 22.37 -8.58 32.40
C GLY A 513 21.24 -7.56 32.43
N CYS A 514 20.48 -7.44 31.35
CA CYS A 514 19.34 -6.52 31.25
C CYS A 514 18.00 -7.26 31.08
N GLY A 515 16.88 -6.55 31.25
CA GLY A 515 15.55 -7.11 30.97
C GLY A 515 15.28 -7.23 29.47
N PHE A 516 14.45 -8.20 29.07
CA PHE A 516 13.99 -8.36 27.68
C PHE A 516 12.47 -8.22 27.57
N HIS A 517 11.99 -7.87 26.37
CA HIS A 517 10.55 -7.76 26.10
C HIS A 517 10.21 -8.35 24.72
N HIS A 518 9.35 -9.38 24.68
CA HIS A 518 8.80 -9.90 23.42
C HIS A 518 7.41 -10.53 23.57
N SER A 519 6.75 -10.80 22.44
CA SER A 519 5.36 -11.29 22.39
C SER A 519 5.10 -12.67 23.00
N GLY A 520 6.15 -13.43 23.39
CA GLY A 520 6.00 -14.71 24.10
C GLY A 520 5.82 -14.59 25.61
N MET A 521 6.04 -13.41 26.19
CA MET A 521 5.95 -13.18 27.64
C MET A 521 4.50 -12.98 28.10
N SER A 522 4.24 -13.26 29.38
CA SER A 522 2.94 -12.96 29.98
C SER A 522 2.65 -11.45 29.95
N GLU A 523 1.39 -11.05 30.09
CA GLU A 523 1.05 -9.62 30.18
C GLU A 523 1.67 -8.96 31.42
N GLN A 524 1.74 -9.70 32.54
CA GLN A 524 2.34 -9.25 33.78
C GLN A 524 3.83 -8.97 33.61
N ASP A 525 4.60 -9.92 33.06
CA ASP A 525 6.04 -9.74 32.86
C ASP A 525 6.33 -8.57 31.90
N ARG A 526 5.50 -8.40 30.85
CA ARG A 526 5.62 -7.27 29.93
C ARG A 526 5.34 -5.93 30.60
N TYR A 527 4.42 -5.90 31.56
CA TYR A 527 4.13 -4.71 32.34
C TYR A 527 5.29 -4.36 33.26
N GLU A 528 5.81 -5.34 34.01
CA GLU A 528 6.92 -5.15 34.95
C GLU A 528 8.18 -4.61 34.26
N VAL A 529 8.56 -5.19 33.12
CA VAL A 529 9.72 -4.74 32.33
C VAL A 529 9.52 -3.32 31.77
N ARG A 530 8.28 -2.88 31.49
CA ARG A 530 8.01 -1.51 31.03
C ARG A 530 8.06 -0.48 32.14
N THR A 531 7.75 -0.90 33.37
CA THR A 531 7.69 -0.01 34.55
C THR A 531 9.01 0.10 35.31
N ALA A 532 9.94 -0.83 35.08
CA ALA A 532 11.33 -0.75 35.54
C ALA A 532 12.13 0.35 34.79
#